data_AF-A0A966S826-F1
#
_entry.id   AF-A0A966S826-F1
#
_cell.length_a   1.000
_cell.length_b   1.000
_cell.length_c   1.000
_cell.angle_alpha   90.00
_cell.angle_beta   90.00
_cell.angle_gamma   90.00
#
_symmetry.space_group_name_H-M   'P 1'
#
loop_
_entity.id
_entity.type
_entity.pdbx_description
1 polymer ?
#
loop_
_entity_poly.entity_id
_entity_poly.type
_entity_poly.pdbx_seq_one_letter_code
_entity_poly.pdbx_strand_id
1 'polypeptide(L)'
;RILLVDVPRLCFMIETDTELDHRLKVNYLSGLEGVLKYFRENWKRPGAEGVKPQYLSMLVANYEACMLADRKSESIAPFVVALPYDAGMALMAAGIFERNSGYRVCRENLLLKYCALFPEKTFTVLQRNPDVSYADSLIKAVARLFPRQLYDYAASGDRLGNRIRSIDDDPFVAIVSKMALSKSGQQYFPFVDNILQGRTSIEQIDAVKEDTLGYYRLLVATQMDYVARAMRGDTAMEHRILTSRLEDKARAHFVTVINALHNEKDLQVRFKILQPLTAAELYYLAVSSDGTIYTSSFVRGVYPLMMTKIGNRGDSLLKLIRFDRYRKFIKMAAAFNTLDEFLASFPASKKQGQEDPANTLMRAFVKNL
;
A
#
# COMPACT_ATOMS: atom_id res chain seq x y z
N ARG A 1 14.10 -1.22 44.58
CA ARG A 1 15.52 -1.66 44.52
C ARG A 1 16.34 -0.77 43.60
N ILE A 2 16.10 -0.76 42.28
CA ILE A 2 16.91 0.00 41.31
C ILE A 2 17.11 1.48 41.69
N LEU A 3 16.02 2.22 41.92
CA LEU A 3 16.10 3.65 42.27
C LEU A 3 16.66 3.94 43.67
N LEU A 4 16.56 2.99 44.60
CA LEU A 4 16.92 3.19 46.00
C LEU A 4 18.31 2.63 46.34
N VAL A 5 18.88 1.81 45.46
CA VAL A 5 20.14 1.08 45.71
C VAL A 5 21.09 1.26 44.54
N ASP A 6 20.69 0.86 43.33
CA ASP A 6 21.61 0.79 42.19
C ASP A 6 21.97 2.18 41.65
N VAL A 7 21.01 3.09 41.58
CA VAL A 7 21.26 4.48 41.18
C VAL A 7 22.14 5.21 42.21
N PRO A 8 21.83 5.22 43.53
CA PRO A 8 22.72 5.79 44.53
C PRO A 8 24.13 5.17 44.55
N ARG A 9 24.24 3.84 44.37
CA ARG A 9 25.53 3.15 44.25
C ARG A 9 26.34 3.71 43.08
N LEU A 10 25.72 3.84 41.91
CA LEU A 10 26.41 4.35 40.72
C LEU A 10 26.83 5.82 40.88
N CYS A 11 25.97 6.67 41.47
CA CYS A 11 26.35 8.04 41.79
C CYS A 11 27.56 8.10 42.73
N PHE A 12 27.52 7.32 43.82
CA PHE A 12 28.63 7.24 44.78
C PHE A 12 29.93 6.79 44.11
N MET A 13 29.86 5.79 43.23
CA MET A 13 31.03 5.33 42.47
C MET A 13 31.62 6.43 41.60
N ILE A 14 30.79 7.21 40.90
CA ILE A 14 31.27 8.32 40.05
C ILE A 14 31.87 9.44 40.91
N GLU A 15 31.21 9.82 42.01
CA GLU A 15 31.61 10.92 42.88
C GLU A 15 32.94 10.63 43.60
N THR A 16 33.15 9.38 44.02
CA THR A 16 34.35 8.95 44.77
C THR A 16 35.51 8.47 43.90
N ASP A 17 35.31 8.34 42.57
CA ASP A 17 36.35 7.91 41.65
C ASP A 17 37.54 8.90 41.65
N THR A 18 38.75 8.42 41.91
CA THR A 18 39.95 9.25 41.98
C THR A 18 40.63 9.48 40.63
N GLU A 19 40.28 8.71 39.60
CA GLU A 19 40.81 8.84 38.24
C GLU A 19 40.01 9.82 37.38
N LEU A 20 38.73 10.05 37.71
CA LEU A 20 37.88 11.00 37.01
C LEU A 20 38.12 12.44 37.49
N ASP A 21 38.38 13.35 36.54
CA ASP A 21 38.33 14.78 36.83
C ASP A 21 36.90 15.24 37.17
N HIS A 22 36.78 16.38 37.85
CA HIS A 22 35.48 16.92 38.26
C HIS A 22 34.50 17.11 37.09
N ARG A 23 35.00 17.53 35.91
CA ARG A 23 34.16 17.76 34.74
C ARG A 23 33.57 16.46 34.19
N LEU A 24 34.35 15.39 34.15
CA LEU A 24 33.92 14.07 33.71
C LEU A 24 32.92 13.45 34.70
N LYS A 25 33.13 13.64 36.01
CA LYS A 25 32.14 13.24 37.03
C LYS A 25 30.79 13.90 36.79
N VAL A 26 30.78 15.23 36.63
CA VAL A 26 29.56 15.99 36.32
C VAL A 26 28.93 15.49 35.02
N ASN A 27 29.72 15.25 33.98
CA ASN A 27 29.23 14.74 32.71
C ASN A 27 28.51 13.39 32.87
N TYR A 28 29.12 12.40 33.51
CA TYR A 28 28.48 11.09 33.73
C TYR A 28 27.25 11.18 34.66
N LEU A 29 27.28 11.99 35.71
CA LEU A 29 26.09 12.21 36.54
C LEU A 29 24.93 12.85 35.74
N SER A 30 25.22 13.84 34.90
CA SER A 30 24.23 14.45 34.00
C SER A 30 23.67 13.46 32.97
N GLY A 31 24.51 12.55 32.45
CA GLY A 31 24.05 11.50 31.55
C GLY A 31 23.09 10.52 32.22
N LEU A 32 23.40 10.07 33.44
CA LEU A 32 22.51 9.23 34.24
C LEU A 32 21.18 9.92 34.53
N GLU A 33 21.24 11.21 34.91
CA GLU A 33 20.05 12.03 35.10
C GLU A 33 19.20 12.09 33.81
N GLY A 34 19.83 12.28 32.65
CA GLY A 34 19.16 12.29 31.34
C GLY A 34 18.38 11.01 31.05
N VAL A 35 18.99 9.85 31.28
CA VAL A 35 18.33 8.53 31.12
C VAL A 35 17.11 8.42 32.05
N LEU A 36 17.26 8.80 33.32
CA LEU A 36 16.19 8.70 34.32
C LEU A 36 15.05 9.68 34.04
N LYS A 37 15.36 10.92 33.61
CA LYS A 37 14.35 11.90 33.18
C LYS A 37 13.56 11.39 31.98
N TYR A 38 14.25 10.89 30.96
CA TYR A 38 13.59 10.33 29.78
C TYR A 38 12.67 9.16 30.15
N PHE A 39 13.15 8.22 30.99
CA PHE A 39 12.34 7.12 31.47
C PHE A 39 11.08 7.63 32.22
N ARG A 40 11.25 8.58 33.15
CA ARG A 40 10.16 9.18 33.93
C ARG A 40 9.07 9.82 33.04
N GLU A 41 9.47 10.44 31.94
CA GLU A 41 8.54 11.13 31.03
C GLU A 41 7.81 10.18 30.08
N ASN A 42 8.37 9.00 29.83
CA ASN A 42 7.89 8.08 28.79
C ASN A 42 7.33 6.75 29.32
N TRP A 43 7.50 6.40 30.60
CA TRP A 43 7.06 5.09 31.12
C TRP A 43 5.55 4.87 31.15
N LYS A 44 4.77 5.95 31.18
CA LYS A 44 3.30 5.90 31.14
C LYS A 44 2.72 5.91 29.73
N ARG A 45 3.55 6.15 28.70
CA ARG A 45 3.06 6.24 27.32
C ARG A 45 2.77 4.82 26.80
N PRO A 46 1.66 4.60 26.08
CA PRO A 46 1.31 3.30 25.55
C PRO A 46 2.15 2.95 24.30
N GLY A 47 2.25 1.65 24.02
CA GLY A 47 2.84 1.13 22.78
C GLY A 47 4.35 1.36 22.66
N ALA A 48 4.84 1.45 21.42
CA ALA A 48 6.24 1.63 21.10
C ALA A 48 6.74 3.10 21.24
N GLU A 49 5.86 4.01 21.66
CA GLU A 49 6.21 5.42 21.97
C GLU A 49 6.55 5.64 23.45
N GLY A 50 6.32 4.63 24.31
CA GLY A 50 6.72 4.64 25.71
C GLY A 50 7.90 3.73 26.02
N VAL A 51 8.38 3.79 27.26
CA VAL A 51 9.47 2.93 27.76
C VAL A 51 8.90 1.95 28.78
N LYS A 52 9.04 0.64 28.55
CA LYS A 52 8.44 -0.33 29.48
C LYS A 52 9.08 -0.24 30.87
N PRO A 53 8.29 -0.19 31.97
CA PRO A 53 8.83 -0.04 33.31
C PRO A 53 9.83 -1.14 33.73
N GLN A 54 9.62 -2.36 33.22
CA GLN A 54 10.49 -3.51 33.44
C GLN A 54 11.94 -3.33 32.92
N TYR A 55 12.18 -2.37 32.03
CA TYR A 55 13.50 -2.09 31.49
C TYR A 55 14.38 -1.23 32.41
N LEU A 56 13.85 -0.66 33.50
CA LEU A 56 14.61 0.26 34.36
C LEU A 56 15.92 -0.36 34.91
N SER A 57 15.87 -1.61 35.37
CA SER A 57 17.07 -2.33 35.85
C SER A 57 18.12 -2.47 34.74
N MET A 58 17.69 -2.91 33.57
CA MET A 58 18.53 -3.10 32.40
C MET A 58 19.12 -1.77 31.90
N LEU A 59 18.36 -0.67 31.97
CA LEU A 59 18.82 0.67 31.56
C LEU A 59 19.97 1.17 32.43
N VAL A 60 19.84 1.07 33.76
CA VAL A 60 20.89 1.50 34.69
C VAL A 60 22.15 0.66 34.51
N ALA A 61 22.00 -0.66 34.36
CA ALA A 61 23.14 -1.57 34.13
C ALA A 61 23.85 -1.28 32.79
N ASN A 62 23.11 -1.05 31.70
CA ASN A 62 23.71 -0.74 30.40
C ASN A 62 24.29 0.68 30.36
N TYR A 63 23.74 1.63 31.12
CA TYR A 63 24.36 2.94 31.28
C TYR A 63 25.73 2.86 31.96
N GLU A 64 25.84 2.11 33.05
CA GLU A 64 27.13 1.84 33.71
C GLU A 64 28.11 1.17 32.74
N ALA A 65 27.66 0.18 31.97
CA ALA A 65 28.51 -0.49 30.96
C ALA A 65 28.99 0.48 29.86
N CYS A 66 28.10 1.34 29.34
CA CYS A 66 28.47 2.39 28.38
C CYS A 66 29.48 3.38 28.96
N MET A 67 29.31 3.82 30.21
CA MET A 67 30.27 4.68 30.90
C MET A 67 31.65 4.03 31.00
N LEU A 68 31.71 2.76 31.42
CA LEU A 68 32.97 2.03 31.57
C LEU A 68 33.68 1.83 30.22
N ALA A 69 32.94 1.55 29.15
CA ALA A 69 33.50 1.44 27.81
C ALA A 69 33.99 2.79 27.27
N ASP A 70 33.19 3.85 27.46
CA ASP A 70 33.53 5.21 27.03
C ASP A 70 34.81 5.72 27.69
N ARG A 71 35.01 5.45 28.99
CA ARG A 71 36.27 5.74 29.71
C ARG A 71 37.49 5.08 29.10
N LYS A 72 37.32 3.88 28.54
CA LYS A 72 38.37 3.13 27.84
C LYS A 72 38.51 3.53 26.37
N SER A 73 37.76 4.54 25.91
CA SER A 73 37.63 4.90 24.48
C SER A 73 37.12 3.74 23.62
N GLU A 74 36.43 2.78 24.22
CA GLU A 74 35.79 1.66 23.54
C GLU A 74 34.40 2.06 23.04
N SER A 75 33.90 1.33 22.05
CA SER A 75 32.59 1.57 21.47
C SER A 75 31.47 1.20 22.45
N ILE A 76 30.48 2.09 22.61
CA ILE A 76 29.26 1.80 23.38
C ILE A 76 28.25 0.93 22.61
N ALA A 77 28.47 0.68 21.32
CA ALA A 77 27.52 0.00 20.45
C ALA A 77 27.05 -1.38 20.95
N PRO A 78 27.92 -2.26 21.49
CA PRO A 78 27.48 -3.58 21.97
C PRO A 78 26.36 -3.51 23.02
N PHE A 79 26.36 -2.46 23.85
CA PHE A 79 25.38 -2.29 24.93
C PHE A 79 24.07 -1.67 24.43
N VAL A 80 24.12 -0.72 23.49
CA VAL A 80 22.89 -0.08 22.97
C VAL A 80 22.21 -0.96 21.92
N VAL A 81 22.97 -1.60 21.04
CA VAL A 81 22.43 -2.42 19.92
C VAL A 81 21.69 -3.65 20.43
N ALA A 82 22.09 -4.21 21.58
CA ALA A 82 21.40 -5.34 22.19
C ALA A 82 20.02 -4.99 22.77
N LEU A 83 19.74 -3.71 23.02
CA LEU A 83 18.50 -3.28 23.67
C LEU A 83 17.30 -3.22 22.72
N PRO A 84 16.06 -3.44 23.19
CA PRO A 84 14.86 -3.02 22.48
C PRO A 84 14.89 -1.54 22.11
N TYR A 85 14.12 -1.14 21.09
CA TYR A 85 14.11 0.24 20.58
C TYR A 85 13.88 1.30 21.69
N ASP A 86 12.83 1.12 22.49
CA ASP A 86 12.43 2.04 23.55
C ASP A 86 13.50 2.15 24.66
N ALA A 87 14.10 1.02 25.05
CA ALA A 87 15.20 1.01 26.00
C ALA A 87 16.46 1.68 25.44
N GLY A 88 16.83 1.40 24.19
CA GLY A 88 17.99 2.03 23.56
C GLY A 88 17.81 3.54 23.37
N MET A 89 16.61 4.01 23.04
CA MET A 89 16.29 5.44 23.00
C MET A 89 16.44 6.10 24.37
N ALA A 90 15.95 5.45 25.44
CA ALA A 90 16.12 5.95 26.80
C ALA A 90 17.59 6.04 27.22
N LEU A 91 18.40 5.05 26.84
CA LEU A 91 19.83 5.06 27.10
C LEU A 91 20.56 6.16 26.32
N MET A 92 20.21 6.37 25.04
CA MET A 92 20.81 7.42 24.20
C MET A 92 20.40 8.83 24.63
N ALA A 93 19.29 8.98 25.37
CA ALA A 93 18.89 10.25 25.98
C ALA A 93 19.87 10.74 27.07
N ALA A 94 20.87 9.94 27.44
CA ALA A 94 22.01 10.41 28.23
C ALA A 94 22.72 11.61 27.58
N GLY A 95 22.76 11.70 26.24
CA GLY A 95 23.33 12.85 25.50
C GLY A 95 24.85 13.02 25.59
N ILE A 96 25.51 12.36 26.54
CA ILE A 96 26.95 12.54 26.80
C ILE A 96 27.87 11.71 25.88
N PHE A 97 27.32 10.70 25.21
CA PHE A 97 28.11 9.77 24.40
C PHE A 97 28.25 10.20 22.93
N GLU A 98 27.87 11.41 22.54
CA GLU A 98 27.86 11.87 21.14
C GLU A 98 29.22 11.75 20.44
N ARG A 99 30.31 11.87 21.20
CA ARG A 99 31.70 11.77 20.70
C ARG A 99 32.25 10.33 20.72
N ASN A 100 31.53 9.37 21.29
CA ASN A 100 31.96 7.98 21.35
C ASN A 100 31.95 7.35 19.95
N SER A 101 32.96 6.51 19.65
CA SER A 101 33.11 5.84 18.35
C SER A 101 31.90 4.98 17.97
N GLY A 102 31.18 4.42 18.95
CA GLY A 102 29.97 3.63 18.76
C GLY A 102 28.69 4.42 18.55
N TYR A 103 28.66 5.73 18.84
CA TYR A 103 27.43 6.51 18.89
C TYR A 103 26.65 6.51 17.57
N ARG A 104 27.36 6.66 16.44
CA ARG A 104 26.74 6.62 15.11
C ARG A 104 26.06 5.27 14.85
N VAL A 105 26.72 4.16 15.21
CA VAL A 105 26.18 2.81 15.06
C VAL A 105 24.92 2.63 15.92
N CYS A 106 24.93 3.12 17.16
CA CYS A 106 23.75 3.11 18.03
C CYS A 106 22.57 3.85 17.38
N ARG A 107 22.80 5.07 16.89
CA ARG A 107 21.76 5.88 16.26
C ARG A 107 21.20 5.21 15.01
N GLU A 108 22.08 4.71 14.13
CA GLU A 108 21.68 3.97 12.94
C GLU A 108 20.90 2.70 13.29
N ASN A 109 21.30 1.94 14.32
CA ASN A 109 20.57 0.76 14.75
C ASN A 109 19.17 1.08 15.31
N LEU A 110 19.03 2.15 16.08
CA LEU A 110 17.73 2.56 16.64
C LEU A 110 16.78 3.06 15.55
N LEU A 111 17.29 3.79 14.55
CA LEU A 111 16.51 4.16 13.37
C LEU A 111 16.02 2.93 12.60
N LEU A 112 16.87 1.91 12.43
CA LEU A 112 16.49 0.65 11.80
C LEU A 112 15.37 -0.06 12.58
N LYS A 113 15.51 -0.17 13.90
CA LYS A 113 14.48 -0.74 14.78
C LYS A 113 13.17 0.04 14.72
N TYR A 114 13.25 1.37 14.65
CA TYR A 114 12.06 2.21 14.49
C TYR A 114 11.32 1.92 13.18
N CYS A 115 12.04 1.83 12.06
CA CYS A 115 11.44 1.51 10.77
C CYS A 115 10.85 0.10 10.74
N ALA A 116 11.45 -0.86 11.46
CA ALA A 116 10.89 -2.20 11.62
C ALA A 116 9.59 -2.21 12.43
N LEU A 117 9.46 -1.36 13.46
CA LEU A 117 8.25 -1.22 14.27
C LEU A 117 7.15 -0.41 13.57
N PHE A 118 7.54 0.56 12.74
CA PHE A 118 6.64 1.47 12.04
C PHE A 118 6.98 1.55 10.54
N PRO A 119 6.74 0.47 9.77
CA PRO A 119 7.09 0.43 8.35
C PRO A 119 6.52 1.60 7.54
N GLU A 120 5.32 2.07 7.91
CA GLU A 120 4.61 3.18 7.26
C GLU A 120 5.28 4.54 7.44
N LYS A 121 6.18 4.68 8.42
CA LYS A 121 6.96 5.91 8.69
C LYS A 121 8.35 5.90 8.05
N THR A 122 8.75 4.80 7.43
CA THR A 122 10.10 4.58 6.92
C THR A 122 10.55 5.68 5.97
N PHE A 123 9.73 6.06 4.99
CA PHE A 123 10.11 7.11 4.04
C PHE A 123 10.28 8.48 4.71
N THR A 124 9.40 8.84 5.65
CA THR A 124 9.53 10.08 6.46
C THR A 124 10.84 10.09 7.25
N VAL A 125 11.23 8.95 7.83
CA VAL A 125 12.47 8.81 8.60
C VAL A 125 13.69 8.93 7.68
N LEU A 126 13.66 8.26 6.52
CA LEU A 126 14.73 8.33 5.53
C LEU A 126 14.86 9.70 4.90
N GLN A 127 13.78 10.47 4.77
CA GLN A 127 13.86 11.84 4.24
C GLN A 127 14.71 12.73 5.13
N ARG A 128 14.62 12.53 6.45
CA ARG A 128 15.43 13.24 7.45
C ARG A 128 16.84 12.65 7.61
N ASN A 129 17.04 11.41 7.19
CA ASN A 129 18.29 10.66 7.35
C ASN A 129 18.67 9.94 6.03
N PRO A 130 18.84 10.66 4.91
CA PRO A 130 18.96 10.03 3.59
C PRO A 130 20.27 9.26 3.40
N ASP A 131 21.28 9.57 4.20
CA ASP A 131 22.65 9.06 4.06
C ASP A 131 22.92 7.82 4.93
N VAL A 132 21.91 7.24 5.58
CA VAL A 132 22.09 6.00 6.36
C VAL A 132 22.49 4.84 5.46
N SER A 133 23.36 3.99 5.99
CA SER A 133 24.01 2.89 5.24
C SER A 133 23.01 1.91 4.64
N TYR A 134 21.91 1.63 5.33
CA TYR A 134 20.89 0.64 4.95
C TYR A 134 19.66 1.24 4.24
N ALA A 135 19.68 2.52 3.81
CA ALA A 135 18.47 3.16 3.29
C ALA A 135 17.88 2.43 2.09
N ASP A 136 18.70 1.93 1.16
CA ASP A 136 18.22 1.22 -0.03
C ASP A 136 17.54 -0.11 0.34
N SER A 137 18.07 -0.80 1.35
CA SER A 137 17.46 -2.03 1.87
C SER A 137 16.08 -1.74 2.49
N LEU A 138 15.97 -0.65 3.26
CA LEU A 138 14.69 -0.23 3.82
C LEU A 138 13.69 0.20 2.74
N ILE A 139 14.13 0.98 1.76
CA ILE A 139 13.29 1.40 0.63
C ILE A 139 12.72 0.15 -0.08
N LYS A 140 13.57 -0.82 -0.43
CA LYS A 140 13.15 -2.07 -1.10
C LYS A 140 12.18 -2.88 -0.26
N ALA A 141 12.41 -2.98 1.06
CA ALA A 141 11.57 -3.73 1.98
C ALA A 141 10.14 -3.15 2.08
N VAL A 142 10.00 -1.83 2.07
CA VAL A 142 8.70 -1.16 2.26
C VAL A 142 8.04 -0.70 0.94
N ALA A 143 8.78 -0.73 -0.17
CA ALA A 143 8.33 -0.28 -1.49
C ALA A 143 6.99 -0.90 -1.91
N ARG A 144 6.89 -2.23 -1.83
CA ARG A 144 5.70 -2.99 -2.24
C ARG A 144 4.54 -2.88 -1.23
N LEU A 145 4.85 -2.52 0.02
CA LEU A 145 3.85 -2.29 1.07
C LEU A 145 3.22 -0.90 0.96
N PHE A 146 4.01 0.10 0.56
CA PHE A 146 3.58 1.49 0.44
C PHE A 146 3.94 2.11 -0.94
N PRO A 147 3.41 1.57 -2.06
CA PRO A 147 3.74 2.03 -3.42
C PRO A 147 3.48 3.52 -3.66
N ARG A 148 2.42 4.06 -3.07
CA ARG A 148 2.08 5.48 -3.20
C ARG A 148 3.12 6.37 -2.51
N GLN A 149 3.55 5.99 -1.29
CA GLN A 149 4.62 6.73 -0.62
C GLN A 149 5.91 6.66 -1.44
N LEU A 150 6.28 5.47 -1.93
CA LEU A 150 7.45 5.31 -2.80
C LEU A 150 7.39 6.28 -3.99
N TYR A 151 6.24 6.36 -4.67
CA TYR A 151 6.02 7.27 -5.79
C TYR A 151 6.14 8.75 -5.39
N ASP A 152 5.49 9.16 -4.29
CA ASP A 152 5.48 10.55 -3.84
C ASP A 152 6.89 11.02 -3.43
N TYR A 153 7.64 10.17 -2.72
CA TYR A 153 9.03 10.44 -2.37
C TYR A 153 9.97 10.36 -3.58
N ALA A 154 9.75 9.43 -4.51
CA ALA A 154 10.50 9.35 -5.76
C ALA A 154 10.22 10.52 -6.72
N ALA A 155 9.09 11.22 -6.58
CA ALA A 155 8.79 12.43 -7.35
C ALA A 155 9.49 13.67 -6.76
N SER A 156 9.94 13.60 -5.50
CA SER A 156 10.51 14.74 -4.78
C SER A 156 11.92 15.08 -5.28
N GLY A 157 12.24 16.37 -5.35
CA GLY A 157 13.54 16.89 -5.78
C GLY A 157 14.64 16.85 -4.70
N ASP A 158 14.40 16.14 -3.59
CA ASP A 158 15.32 16.09 -2.45
C ASP A 158 16.33 14.92 -2.54
N ARG A 159 17.20 14.80 -1.53
CA ARG A 159 18.23 13.75 -1.47
C ARG A 159 17.64 12.35 -1.45
N LEU A 160 16.53 12.14 -0.73
CA LEU A 160 15.87 10.83 -0.67
C LEU A 160 15.27 10.48 -2.04
N GLY A 161 14.58 11.41 -2.70
CA GLY A 161 14.05 11.21 -4.04
C GLY A 161 15.15 10.85 -5.05
N ASN A 162 16.28 11.56 -5.01
CA ASN A 162 17.45 11.22 -5.84
C ASN A 162 17.94 9.80 -5.56
N ARG A 163 18.04 9.42 -4.28
CA ARG A 163 18.47 8.07 -3.88
C ARG A 163 17.50 6.99 -4.34
N ILE A 164 16.19 7.18 -4.17
CA ILE A 164 15.16 6.24 -4.65
C ILE A 164 15.30 6.04 -6.16
N ARG A 165 15.46 7.13 -6.92
CA ARG A 165 15.61 7.07 -8.39
C ARG A 165 16.92 6.40 -8.85
N SER A 166 17.95 6.36 -8.02
CA SER A 166 19.19 5.64 -8.32
C SER A 166 19.15 4.14 -8.03
N ILE A 167 18.06 3.63 -7.42
CA ILE A 167 17.89 2.19 -7.18
C ILE A 167 17.36 1.55 -8.47
N ASP A 168 18.24 0.88 -9.21
CA ASP A 168 17.95 0.19 -10.47
C ASP A 168 17.97 -1.34 -10.35
N ASP A 169 18.49 -1.89 -9.25
CA ASP A 169 18.58 -3.32 -8.96
C ASP A 169 17.31 -3.93 -8.33
N ASP A 170 16.30 -3.11 -8.01
CA ASP A 170 14.93 -3.58 -7.70
C ASP A 170 13.95 -3.14 -8.82
N PRO A 171 13.40 -4.09 -9.60
CA PRO A 171 12.52 -3.76 -10.74
C PRO A 171 11.27 -2.95 -10.36
N PHE A 172 10.70 -3.18 -9.18
CA PHE A 172 9.51 -2.44 -8.75
C PHE A 172 9.88 -1.01 -8.40
N VAL A 173 10.97 -0.81 -7.66
CA VAL A 173 11.46 0.53 -7.31
C VAL A 173 11.83 1.31 -8.57
N ALA A 174 12.52 0.67 -9.53
CA ALA A 174 12.88 1.28 -10.79
C ALA A 174 11.66 1.72 -11.61
N ILE A 175 10.63 0.87 -11.73
CA ILE A 175 9.38 1.21 -12.44
C ILE A 175 8.65 2.35 -11.76
N VAL A 176 8.45 2.29 -10.44
CA VAL A 176 7.75 3.36 -9.71
C VAL A 176 8.53 4.68 -9.79
N SER A 177 9.85 4.63 -9.78
CA SER A 177 10.72 5.80 -9.99
C SER A 177 10.56 6.40 -11.38
N LYS A 178 10.52 5.57 -12.43
CA LYS A 178 10.24 6.03 -13.82
C LYS A 178 8.84 6.63 -13.92
N MET A 179 7.85 6.05 -13.25
CA MET A 179 6.49 6.60 -13.18
C MET A 179 6.45 7.96 -12.49
N ALA A 180 7.16 8.13 -11.38
CA ALA A 180 7.18 9.36 -10.59
C ALA A 180 7.74 10.58 -11.35
N LEU A 181 8.59 10.34 -12.36
CA LEU A 181 9.10 11.37 -13.26
C LEU A 181 8.14 11.73 -14.40
N SER A 182 7.08 10.95 -14.62
CA SER A 182 6.09 11.20 -15.66
C SER A 182 4.99 12.15 -15.17
N LYS A 183 4.61 13.12 -16.00
CA LYS A 183 3.51 14.08 -15.72
C LYS A 183 2.19 13.40 -15.38
N SER A 184 1.94 12.21 -15.95
CA SER A 184 0.76 11.39 -15.69
C SER A 184 1.10 10.05 -15.04
N GLY A 185 2.17 10.01 -14.22
CA GLY A 185 2.68 8.84 -13.52
C GLY A 185 1.64 7.97 -12.81
N GLN A 186 0.62 8.59 -12.23
CA GLN A 186 -0.43 7.85 -11.54
C GLN A 186 -1.28 6.96 -12.46
N GLN A 187 -1.28 7.22 -13.77
CA GLN A 187 -2.03 6.43 -14.75
C GLN A 187 -1.37 5.07 -15.03
N TYR A 188 -0.11 4.84 -14.66
CA TYR A 188 0.51 3.53 -14.86
C TYR A 188 0.22 2.54 -13.73
N PHE A 189 -0.19 3.00 -12.54
CA PHE A 189 -0.41 2.14 -11.36
C PHE A 189 -1.30 0.92 -11.60
N PRO A 190 -2.44 1.02 -12.31
CA PRO A 190 -3.28 -0.14 -12.62
C PRO A 190 -2.54 -1.28 -13.33
N PHE A 191 -1.44 -0.95 -14.02
CA PHE A 191 -0.71 -1.84 -14.92
C PHE A 191 0.67 -2.23 -14.39
N VAL A 192 1.09 -1.76 -13.20
CA VAL A 192 2.45 -1.99 -12.67
C VAL A 192 2.84 -3.46 -12.66
N ASP A 193 1.94 -4.34 -12.26
CA ASP A 193 2.18 -5.79 -12.25
C ASP A 193 2.40 -6.34 -13.68
N ASN A 194 1.61 -5.89 -14.65
CA ASN A 194 1.80 -6.26 -16.06
C ASN A 194 3.08 -5.69 -16.67
N ILE A 195 3.50 -4.48 -16.27
CA ILE A 195 4.78 -3.90 -16.70
C ILE A 195 5.94 -4.73 -16.14
N LEU A 196 5.89 -5.08 -14.85
CA LEU A 196 6.88 -5.93 -14.20
C LEU A 196 7.03 -7.31 -14.86
N GLN A 197 5.92 -7.88 -15.32
CA GLN A 197 5.90 -9.18 -16.00
C GLN A 197 6.23 -9.09 -17.49
N GLY A 198 6.52 -7.90 -18.02
CA GLY A 198 6.80 -7.69 -19.45
C GLY A 198 5.59 -7.94 -20.36
N ARG A 199 4.36 -7.96 -19.81
CA ARG A 199 3.12 -8.15 -20.59
C ARG A 199 2.67 -6.88 -21.28
N THR A 200 3.03 -5.73 -20.71
CA THR A 200 2.86 -4.40 -21.30
C THR A 200 4.09 -3.55 -20.98
N SER A 201 4.19 -2.38 -21.61
CA SER A 201 5.27 -1.42 -21.42
C SER A 201 4.70 -0.03 -21.14
N ILE A 202 5.53 0.85 -20.57
CA ILE A 202 5.15 2.25 -20.33
C ILE A 202 4.81 2.93 -21.67
N GLU A 203 5.55 2.60 -22.72
CA GLU A 203 5.42 3.15 -24.06
C GLU A 203 4.09 2.72 -24.71
N GLN A 204 3.67 1.46 -24.50
CA GLN A 204 2.35 0.98 -24.93
C GLN A 204 1.20 1.65 -24.17
N ILE A 205 1.38 1.93 -22.88
CA ILE A 205 0.39 2.66 -22.08
C ILE A 205 0.33 4.13 -22.53
N ASP A 206 1.47 4.75 -22.79
CA ASP A 206 1.57 6.13 -23.26
C ASP A 206 0.79 6.38 -24.56
N ALA A 207 0.77 5.39 -25.45
CA ALA A 207 0.01 5.46 -26.71
C ALA A 207 -1.51 5.58 -26.51
N VAL A 208 -2.06 5.16 -25.37
CA VAL A 208 -3.50 5.14 -25.11
C VAL A 208 -3.95 5.92 -23.88
N LYS A 209 -3.03 6.32 -22.99
CA LYS A 209 -3.38 6.90 -21.68
C LYS A 209 -4.16 8.21 -21.74
N GLU A 210 -3.89 9.02 -22.77
CA GLU A 210 -4.59 10.28 -23.02
C GLU A 210 -5.88 10.07 -23.86
N ASP A 211 -6.07 8.90 -24.46
CA ASP A 211 -7.33 8.51 -25.09
C ASP A 211 -8.26 7.88 -24.04
N THR A 212 -9.33 8.59 -23.69
CA THR A 212 -10.35 8.12 -22.74
C THR A 212 -10.89 6.73 -23.09
N LEU A 213 -11.18 6.46 -24.36
CA LEU A 213 -11.71 5.16 -24.79
C LEU A 213 -10.61 4.10 -24.74
N GLY A 214 -9.46 4.36 -25.37
CA GLY A 214 -8.32 3.45 -25.38
C GLY A 214 -7.85 3.05 -23.99
N TYR A 215 -7.73 4.01 -23.08
CA TYR A 215 -7.35 3.75 -21.69
C TYR A 215 -8.40 2.94 -20.93
N TYR A 216 -9.70 3.22 -21.14
CA TYR A 216 -10.76 2.42 -20.53
C TYR A 216 -10.73 0.96 -21.01
N ARG A 217 -10.53 0.74 -22.31
CA ARG A 217 -10.35 -0.61 -22.87
C ARG A 217 -9.16 -1.32 -22.26
N LEU A 218 -8.03 -0.62 -22.08
CA LEU A 218 -6.84 -1.18 -21.44
C LEU A 218 -7.10 -1.58 -19.99
N LEU A 219 -7.85 -0.77 -19.22
CA LEU A 219 -8.26 -1.12 -17.86
C LEU A 219 -9.13 -2.39 -17.84
N VAL A 220 -10.10 -2.50 -18.74
CA VAL A 220 -10.97 -3.69 -18.84
C VAL A 220 -10.15 -4.94 -19.22
N ALA A 221 -9.27 -4.84 -20.21
CA ALA A 221 -8.41 -5.95 -20.62
C ALA A 221 -7.51 -6.41 -19.46
N THR A 222 -6.95 -5.46 -18.71
CA THR A 222 -6.11 -5.74 -17.53
C THR A 222 -6.92 -6.42 -16.42
N GLN A 223 -8.15 -5.98 -16.16
CA GLN A 223 -9.04 -6.62 -15.19
C GLN A 223 -9.33 -8.07 -15.58
N MET A 224 -9.64 -8.32 -16.84
CA MET A 224 -9.91 -9.67 -17.34
C MET A 224 -8.67 -10.57 -17.26
N ASP A 225 -7.47 -10.05 -17.50
CA ASP A 225 -6.21 -10.79 -17.31
C ASP A 225 -5.98 -11.13 -15.84
N TYR A 226 -6.15 -10.16 -14.93
CA TYR A 226 -5.98 -10.38 -13.49
C TYR A 226 -6.96 -11.42 -12.94
N VAL A 227 -8.21 -11.42 -13.42
CA VAL A 227 -9.19 -12.47 -13.08
C VAL A 227 -8.72 -13.83 -13.58
N ALA A 228 -8.24 -13.91 -14.83
CA ALA A 228 -7.74 -15.17 -15.40
C ALA A 228 -6.51 -15.71 -14.66
N ARG A 229 -5.70 -14.83 -14.07
CA ARG A 229 -4.54 -15.20 -13.25
C ARG A 229 -4.95 -15.63 -11.85
N ALA A 230 -5.88 -14.92 -11.23
CA ALA A 230 -6.41 -15.29 -9.92
C ALA A 230 -7.03 -16.69 -9.93
N MET A 231 -7.73 -17.08 -11.00
CA MET A 231 -8.24 -18.44 -11.19
C MET A 231 -7.15 -19.52 -11.24
N ARG A 232 -5.90 -19.14 -11.55
CA ARG A 232 -4.72 -20.02 -11.58
C ARG A 232 -3.86 -19.92 -10.32
N GLY A 233 -4.34 -19.21 -9.29
CA GLY A 233 -3.62 -19.01 -8.03
C GLY A 233 -2.61 -17.86 -8.05
N ASP A 234 -2.55 -17.07 -9.13
CA ASP A 234 -1.66 -15.92 -9.26
C ASP A 234 -2.43 -14.62 -8.96
N THR A 235 -2.09 -13.98 -7.84
CA THR A 235 -2.72 -12.72 -7.42
C THR A 235 -1.86 -11.53 -7.87
N ALA A 236 -2.38 -10.75 -8.82
CA ALA A 236 -1.71 -9.55 -9.29
C ALA A 236 -1.64 -8.45 -8.21
N MET A 237 -0.52 -7.72 -8.18
CA MET A 237 -0.38 -6.53 -7.34
C MET A 237 -1.33 -5.41 -7.77
N GLU A 238 -1.65 -4.49 -6.85
CA GLU A 238 -2.43 -3.27 -7.14
C GLU A 238 -3.82 -3.49 -7.76
N HIS A 239 -4.42 -4.68 -7.63
CA HIS A 239 -5.77 -4.99 -8.13
C HIS A 239 -6.85 -4.00 -7.61
N ARG A 240 -6.69 -3.49 -6.39
CA ARG A 240 -7.59 -2.47 -5.80
C ARG A 240 -7.50 -1.14 -6.54
N ILE A 241 -6.31 -0.70 -6.96
CA ILE A 241 -6.14 0.54 -7.72
C ILE A 241 -6.73 0.38 -9.11
N LEU A 242 -6.50 -0.76 -9.78
CA LEU A 242 -7.12 -1.07 -11.06
C LEU A 242 -8.66 -0.97 -10.98
N THR A 243 -9.24 -1.62 -9.97
CA THR A 243 -10.70 -1.55 -9.70
C THR A 243 -11.18 -0.11 -9.55
N SER A 244 -10.56 0.66 -8.66
CA SER A 244 -10.98 2.05 -8.41
C SER A 244 -10.84 2.91 -9.68
N ARG A 245 -9.76 2.76 -10.44
CA ARG A 245 -9.57 3.51 -11.69
C ARG A 245 -10.57 3.12 -12.78
N LEU A 246 -10.89 1.84 -12.89
CA LEU A 246 -11.94 1.35 -13.79
C LEU A 246 -13.29 1.98 -13.44
N GLU A 247 -13.64 2.03 -12.16
CA GLU A 247 -14.86 2.65 -11.65
C GLU A 247 -14.93 4.15 -11.90
N ASP A 248 -13.85 4.86 -11.59
CA ASP A 248 -13.75 6.31 -11.83
C ASP A 248 -13.93 6.62 -13.32
N LYS A 249 -13.26 5.88 -14.21
CA LYS A 249 -13.32 6.11 -15.64
C LYS A 249 -14.69 5.75 -16.23
N ALA A 250 -15.26 4.61 -15.82
CA ALA A 250 -16.63 4.20 -16.17
C ALA A 250 -17.65 5.29 -15.81
N ARG A 251 -17.57 5.81 -14.57
CA ARG A 251 -18.47 6.85 -14.07
C ARG A 251 -18.28 8.16 -14.81
N ALA A 252 -17.07 8.71 -14.78
CA ALA A 252 -16.79 10.06 -15.24
C ALA A 252 -17.00 10.24 -16.76
N HIS A 253 -16.63 9.24 -17.56
CA HIS A 253 -16.58 9.40 -19.02
C HIS A 253 -17.76 8.80 -19.76
N PHE A 254 -18.46 7.82 -19.18
CA PHE A 254 -19.59 7.17 -19.85
C PHE A 254 -20.89 7.44 -19.10
N VAL A 255 -20.98 7.06 -17.82
CA VAL A 255 -22.25 7.13 -17.07
C VAL A 255 -22.72 8.57 -16.87
N THR A 256 -21.84 9.49 -16.47
CA THR A 256 -22.20 10.90 -16.34
C THR A 256 -22.73 11.47 -17.65
N VAL A 257 -22.13 11.13 -18.79
CA VAL A 257 -22.53 11.61 -20.11
C VAL A 257 -23.93 11.09 -20.49
N ILE A 258 -24.17 9.78 -20.41
CA ILE A 258 -25.47 9.20 -20.79
C ILE A 258 -26.59 9.56 -19.82
N ASN A 259 -26.27 9.82 -18.55
CA ASN A 259 -27.22 10.32 -17.55
C ASN A 259 -27.54 11.80 -17.78
N ALA A 260 -26.56 12.62 -18.16
CA ALA A 260 -26.81 14.03 -18.50
C ALA A 260 -27.80 14.14 -19.67
N LEU A 261 -27.73 13.21 -20.62
CA LEU A 261 -28.64 13.09 -21.76
C LEU A 261 -29.95 12.33 -21.43
N HIS A 262 -30.39 12.25 -20.17
CA HIS A 262 -31.57 11.46 -19.80
C HIS A 262 -32.89 11.91 -20.44
N ASN A 263 -32.99 13.19 -20.81
CA ASN A 263 -34.14 13.77 -21.50
C ASN A 263 -34.07 13.66 -23.03
N GLU A 264 -32.94 13.21 -23.57
CA GLU A 264 -32.78 12.99 -25.01
C GLU A 264 -33.68 11.82 -25.45
N LYS A 265 -34.54 12.09 -26.45
CA LYS A 265 -35.49 11.11 -26.99
C LYS A 265 -34.81 10.21 -28.01
N ASP A 266 -33.85 10.73 -28.76
CA ASP A 266 -33.07 9.94 -29.72
C ASP A 266 -32.01 9.10 -28.98
N LEU A 267 -32.24 7.78 -28.93
CA LEU A 267 -31.34 6.85 -28.27
C LEU A 267 -29.97 6.74 -28.96
N GLN A 268 -29.89 6.99 -30.26
CA GLN A 268 -28.62 6.99 -30.99
C GLN A 268 -27.74 8.16 -30.57
N VAL A 269 -28.34 9.32 -30.28
CA VAL A 269 -27.65 10.47 -29.73
C VAL A 269 -27.26 10.21 -28.27
N ARG A 270 -28.23 9.81 -27.44
CA ARG A 270 -28.01 9.59 -26.00
C ARG A 270 -26.89 8.58 -25.72
N PHE A 271 -26.87 7.47 -26.45
CA PHE A 271 -25.95 6.35 -26.20
C PHE A 271 -24.81 6.25 -27.22
N LYS A 272 -24.58 7.30 -28.02
CA LYS A 272 -23.50 7.33 -29.03
C LYS A 272 -22.14 6.94 -28.45
N ILE A 273 -21.81 7.44 -27.26
CA ILE A 273 -20.53 7.19 -26.59
C ILE A 273 -20.31 5.72 -26.19
N LEU A 274 -21.38 4.93 -26.09
CA LEU A 274 -21.32 3.52 -25.75
C LEU A 274 -21.09 2.62 -26.99
N GLN A 275 -21.37 3.12 -28.19
CA GLN A 275 -21.32 2.33 -29.43
C GLN A 275 -19.96 1.66 -29.70
N PRO A 276 -18.81 2.33 -29.44
CA PRO A 276 -17.50 1.71 -29.64
C PRO A 276 -17.18 0.58 -28.64
N LEU A 277 -17.89 0.50 -27.51
CA LEU A 277 -17.55 -0.46 -26.45
C LEU A 277 -17.90 -1.90 -26.84
N THR A 278 -17.14 -2.86 -26.36
CA THR A 278 -17.44 -4.30 -26.49
C THR A 278 -18.45 -4.76 -25.44
N ALA A 279 -18.97 -5.98 -25.56
CA ALA A 279 -19.86 -6.54 -24.55
C ALA A 279 -19.19 -6.64 -23.16
N ALA A 280 -17.91 -7.03 -23.10
CA ALA A 280 -17.16 -7.08 -21.85
C ALA A 280 -16.94 -5.68 -21.26
N GLU A 281 -16.60 -4.69 -22.09
CA GLU A 281 -16.45 -3.30 -21.64
C GLU A 281 -17.76 -2.73 -21.10
N LEU A 282 -18.89 -3.00 -21.77
CA LEU A 282 -20.21 -2.59 -21.27
C LEU A 282 -20.62 -3.32 -19.99
N TYR A 283 -20.23 -4.60 -19.85
CA TYR A 283 -20.42 -5.35 -18.61
C TYR A 283 -19.68 -4.68 -17.46
N TYR A 284 -18.39 -4.36 -17.65
CA TYR A 284 -17.60 -3.67 -16.63
C TYR A 284 -18.11 -2.26 -16.36
N LEU A 285 -18.60 -1.54 -17.36
CA LEU A 285 -19.26 -0.25 -17.19
C LEU A 285 -20.49 -0.38 -16.29
N ALA A 286 -21.33 -1.40 -16.50
CA ALA A 286 -22.50 -1.66 -15.68
C ALA A 286 -22.12 -1.90 -14.21
N VAL A 287 -21.30 -2.92 -13.92
CA VAL A 287 -20.96 -3.27 -12.52
C VAL A 287 -20.11 -2.22 -11.81
N SER A 288 -19.46 -1.34 -12.57
CA SER A 288 -18.66 -0.23 -12.03
C SER A 288 -19.49 1.03 -11.73
N SER A 289 -20.74 1.08 -12.18
CA SER A 289 -21.62 2.24 -12.05
C SER A 289 -22.84 2.00 -11.16
N ASP A 290 -22.88 0.86 -10.47
CA ASP A 290 -23.88 0.53 -9.46
C ASP A 290 -24.09 1.70 -8.46
N GLY A 291 -25.35 2.07 -8.25
CA GLY A 291 -25.76 3.23 -7.45
C GLY A 291 -25.63 4.61 -8.12
N THR A 292 -25.00 4.73 -9.29
CA THR A 292 -24.82 6.02 -9.99
C THR A 292 -25.48 6.07 -11.37
N ILE A 293 -25.63 4.92 -12.04
CA ILE A 293 -26.33 4.84 -13.31
C ILE A 293 -27.85 4.98 -13.12
N TYR A 294 -28.50 5.80 -13.94
CA TYR A 294 -29.95 5.90 -13.92
C TYR A 294 -30.57 4.61 -14.47
N THR A 295 -31.73 4.21 -13.92
CA THR A 295 -32.49 3.05 -14.42
C THR A 295 -32.69 3.12 -15.92
N SER A 296 -33.07 4.29 -16.46
CA SER A 296 -33.28 4.46 -17.90
C SER A 296 -31.98 4.34 -18.72
N SER A 297 -30.83 4.76 -18.18
CA SER A 297 -29.52 4.63 -18.85
C SER A 297 -29.04 3.18 -18.89
N PHE A 298 -29.29 2.42 -17.82
CA PHE A 298 -29.00 0.99 -17.80
C PHE A 298 -29.91 0.23 -18.76
N VAL A 299 -31.24 0.36 -18.59
CA VAL A 299 -32.25 -0.44 -19.30
C VAL A 299 -32.34 -0.11 -20.79
N ARG A 300 -32.19 1.16 -21.19
CA ARG A 300 -32.34 1.57 -22.60
C ARG A 300 -31.01 1.68 -23.35
N GLY A 301 -29.88 1.61 -22.64
CA GLY A 301 -28.54 1.86 -23.20
C GLY A 301 -27.57 0.72 -22.92
N VAL A 302 -27.00 0.69 -21.72
CA VAL A 302 -25.88 -0.20 -21.39
C VAL A 302 -26.25 -1.67 -21.54
N TYR A 303 -27.35 -2.11 -20.92
CA TYR A 303 -27.80 -3.51 -20.96
C TYR A 303 -28.13 -4.01 -22.38
N PRO A 304 -29.01 -3.36 -23.16
CA PRO A 304 -29.38 -3.86 -24.48
C PRO A 304 -28.22 -3.83 -25.47
N LEU A 305 -27.32 -2.83 -25.41
CA LEU A 305 -26.12 -2.79 -26.25
C LEU A 305 -25.16 -3.93 -25.89
N MET A 306 -24.97 -4.20 -24.60
CA MET A 306 -24.14 -5.30 -24.11
C MET A 306 -24.66 -6.64 -24.60
N MET A 307 -25.97 -6.89 -24.44
CA MET A 307 -26.61 -8.13 -24.87
C MET A 307 -26.56 -8.30 -26.39
N THR A 308 -26.86 -7.24 -27.14
CA THR A 308 -26.75 -7.25 -28.61
C THR A 308 -25.33 -7.60 -29.07
N LYS A 309 -24.30 -7.01 -28.45
CA LYS A 309 -22.89 -7.24 -28.83
C LYS A 309 -22.37 -8.64 -28.47
N ILE A 310 -22.99 -9.34 -27.53
CA ILE A 310 -22.69 -10.75 -27.25
C ILE A 310 -23.63 -11.71 -28.01
N GLY A 311 -24.46 -11.20 -28.93
CA GLY A 311 -25.40 -12.00 -29.72
C GLY A 311 -26.56 -12.56 -28.89
N ASN A 312 -26.99 -11.83 -27.86
CA ASN A 312 -28.01 -12.24 -26.90
C ASN A 312 -27.70 -13.60 -26.25
N ARG A 313 -26.43 -13.78 -25.86
CA ARG A 313 -25.90 -14.97 -25.18
C ARG A 313 -25.37 -14.60 -23.79
N GLY A 314 -26.25 -14.51 -22.80
CA GLY A 314 -25.87 -14.19 -21.42
C GLY A 314 -24.90 -15.20 -20.81
N ASP A 315 -25.02 -16.49 -21.17
CA ASP A 315 -24.11 -17.53 -20.73
C ASP A 315 -22.68 -17.31 -21.26
N SER A 316 -22.57 -16.92 -22.53
CA SER A 316 -21.30 -16.57 -23.16
C SER A 316 -20.68 -15.33 -22.55
N LEU A 317 -21.49 -14.32 -22.18
CA LEU A 317 -21.00 -13.13 -21.50
C LEU A 317 -20.34 -13.48 -20.17
N LEU A 318 -21.00 -14.27 -19.32
CA LEU A 318 -20.44 -14.67 -18.02
C LEU A 318 -19.17 -15.51 -18.16
N LYS A 319 -19.10 -16.39 -19.18
CA LYS A 319 -17.88 -17.15 -19.49
C LYS A 319 -16.74 -16.24 -19.96
N LEU A 320 -17.04 -15.25 -20.81
CA LEU A 320 -16.06 -14.30 -21.34
C LEU A 320 -15.40 -13.50 -20.20
N ILE A 321 -16.20 -12.99 -19.27
CA ILE A 321 -15.74 -12.24 -18.09
C ILE A 321 -15.32 -13.16 -16.93
N ARG A 322 -15.34 -14.48 -17.13
CA ARG A 322 -14.95 -15.50 -16.13
C ARG A 322 -15.68 -15.36 -14.80
N PHE A 323 -16.96 -15.00 -14.88
CA PHE A 323 -17.81 -14.71 -13.72
C PHE A 323 -17.27 -13.62 -12.79
N ASP A 324 -16.31 -12.80 -13.20
CA ASP A 324 -15.87 -11.64 -12.40
C ASP A 324 -17.05 -10.72 -12.09
N ARG A 325 -17.26 -10.38 -10.82
CA ARG A 325 -18.37 -9.52 -10.34
C ARG A 325 -19.79 -9.97 -10.77
N TYR A 326 -19.98 -11.23 -11.18
CA TYR A 326 -21.29 -11.70 -11.67
C TYR A 326 -22.43 -11.48 -10.68
N ARG A 327 -22.18 -11.68 -9.37
CA ARG A 327 -23.18 -11.44 -8.32
C ARG A 327 -23.69 -10.00 -8.32
N LYS A 328 -22.79 -9.03 -8.51
CA LYS A 328 -23.17 -7.62 -8.58
C LYS A 328 -24.03 -7.37 -9.82
N PHE A 329 -23.62 -7.91 -10.97
CA PHE A 329 -24.40 -7.82 -12.19
C PHE A 329 -25.81 -8.42 -12.05
N ILE A 330 -25.95 -9.62 -11.47
CA ILE A 330 -27.26 -10.26 -11.26
C ILE A 330 -28.16 -9.43 -10.33
N LYS A 331 -27.60 -8.85 -9.26
CA LYS A 331 -28.35 -7.93 -8.39
C LYS A 331 -28.82 -6.69 -9.14
N MET A 332 -27.97 -6.09 -9.97
CA MET A 332 -28.34 -4.93 -10.79
C MET A 332 -29.42 -5.28 -11.81
N ALA A 333 -29.27 -6.41 -12.51
CA ALA A 333 -30.25 -6.87 -13.49
C ALA A 333 -31.62 -7.12 -12.83
N ALA A 334 -31.64 -7.69 -11.63
CA ALA A 334 -32.86 -7.86 -10.83
C ALA A 334 -33.48 -6.51 -10.45
N ALA A 335 -32.68 -5.59 -9.89
CA ALA A 335 -33.15 -4.29 -9.45
C ALA A 335 -33.73 -3.43 -10.59
N PHE A 336 -33.23 -3.63 -11.81
CA PHE A 336 -33.69 -2.94 -13.02
C PHE A 336 -34.65 -3.75 -13.90
N ASN A 337 -35.20 -4.86 -13.39
CA ASN A 337 -36.18 -5.72 -14.08
C ASN A 337 -35.70 -6.25 -15.46
N THR A 338 -34.42 -6.59 -15.58
CA THR A 338 -33.81 -7.19 -16.79
C THR A 338 -33.29 -8.61 -16.53
N LEU A 339 -33.40 -9.12 -15.30
CA LEU A 339 -32.88 -10.45 -14.93
C LEU A 339 -33.58 -11.57 -15.72
N ASP A 340 -34.91 -11.54 -15.84
CA ASP A 340 -35.65 -12.60 -16.52
C ASP A 340 -35.25 -12.70 -18.00
N GLU A 341 -35.12 -11.55 -18.68
CA GLU A 341 -34.61 -11.47 -20.05
C GLU A 341 -33.17 -12.00 -20.15
N PHE A 342 -32.32 -11.64 -19.20
CA PHE A 342 -30.94 -12.12 -19.16
C PHE A 342 -30.89 -13.64 -19.00
N LEU A 343 -31.67 -14.22 -18.09
CA LEU A 343 -31.72 -15.66 -17.86
C LEU A 343 -32.32 -16.40 -19.06
N ALA A 344 -33.34 -15.83 -19.72
CA ALA A 344 -33.94 -16.39 -20.94
C ALA A 344 -32.96 -16.43 -22.12
N SER A 345 -31.89 -15.64 -22.09
CA SER A 345 -30.84 -15.65 -23.13
C SER A 345 -29.89 -16.85 -23.06
N PHE A 346 -30.01 -17.69 -22.01
CA PHE A 346 -29.17 -18.88 -21.83
C PHE A 346 -29.70 -20.02 -22.72
N PRO A 347 -28.81 -20.91 -23.21
CA PRO A 347 -29.27 -22.09 -23.94
C PRO A 347 -30.07 -23.00 -23.01
N ALA A 348 -31.18 -23.55 -23.52
CA ALA A 348 -31.86 -24.65 -22.86
C ALA A 348 -30.94 -25.86 -22.69
N SER A 349 -31.16 -26.63 -21.64
CA SER A 349 -30.45 -27.89 -21.42
C SER A 349 -30.70 -28.85 -22.58
N LYS A 350 -29.62 -29.39 -23.14
CA LYS A 350 -29.68 -30.33 -24.27
C LYS A 350 -29.96 -31.78 -23.84
N LYS A 351 -29.91 -32.09 -22.54
CA LYS A 351 -30.06 -33.45 -22.00
C LYS A 351 -31.22 -33.51 -21.02
N GLN A 352 -32.08 -34.50 -21.21
CA GLN A 352 -33.20 -34.77 -20.31
C GLN A 352 -32.67 -35.08 -18.90
N GLY A 353 -33.13 -34.33 -17.89
CA GLY A 353 -32.69 -34.45 -16.50
C GLY A 353 -31.47 -33.62 -16.10
N GLN A 354 -30.83 -32.91 -17.03
CA GLN A 354 -29.77 -31.95 -16.70
C GLN A 354 -30.37 -30.57 -16.47
N GLU A 355 -30.04 -29.94 -15.34
CA GLU A 355 -30.51 -28.59 -15.01
C GLU A 355 -30.05 -27.56 -16.05
N ASP A 356 -30.93 -26.62 -16.37
CA ASP A 356 -30.61 -25.50 -17.26
C ASP A 356 -29.49 -24.62 -16.67
N PRO A 357 -28.53 -24.16 -17.48
CA PRO A 357 -27.42 -23.32 -17.01
C PRO A 357 -27.88 -22.05 -16.25
N ALA A 358 -29.03 -21.48 -16.61
CA ALA A 358 -29.65 -20.35 -15.91
C ALA A 358 -30.06 -20.72 -14.47
N ASN A 359 -30.68 -21.90 -14.29
CA ASN A 359 -31.07 -22.41 -12.96
C ASN A 359 -29.84 -22.73 -12.11
N THR A 360 -28.81 -23.33 -12.70
CA THR A 360 -27.53 -23.58 -12.01
C THR A 360 -26.87 -22.27 -11.56
N LEU A 361 -26.86 -21.23 -12.40
CA LEU A 361 -26.36 -19.91 -12.05
C LEU A 361 -27.12 -19.31 -10.86
N MET A 362 -28.46 -19.33 -10.89
CA MET A 362 -29.28 -18.77 -9.81
C MET A 362 -29.12 -19.54 -8.51
N ARG A 363 -28.97 -20.87 -8.57
CA ARG A 363 -28.65 -21.70 -7.41
C ARG A 363 -27.30 -21.31 -6.79
N ALA A 364 -26.26 -21.15 -7.60
CA ALA A 364 -24.95 -20.71 -7.13
C ALA A 364 -25.03 -19.31 -6.50
N PHE A 365 -25.77 -18.38 -7.14
CA PHE A 365 -26.04 -17.05 -6.60
C PHE A 365 -26.70 -17.10 -5.22
N VAL A 366 -27.77 -17.88 -5.03
CA VAL A 366 -28.49 -17.98 -3.74
C VAL A 366 -27.64 -18.64 -2.65
N LYS A 367 -26.89 -19.70 -2.99
CA LYS A 367 -26.07 -20.45 -2.01
C LYS A 367 -24.80 -19.72 -1.56
N ASN A 368 -24.51 -18.53 -2.09
CA ASN A 368 -23.27 -17.81 -1.86
C ASN A 368 -21.99 -18.61 -2.19
N LEU A 369 -22.11 -19.56 -3.12
CA LEU A 369 -21.01 -20.41 -3.62
C LEU A 369 -20.10 -19.71 -4.62
#